data_AF-A0AAW9NYR1-F1
#
_entry.id   AF-A0AAW9NYR1-F1
#
_cell.length_a   1.000
_cell.length_b   1.000
_cell.length_c   1.000
_cell.angle_alpha   90.00
_cell.angle_beta   90.00
_cell.angle_gamma   90.00
#
_symmetry.space_group_name_H-M   'P 1'
#
loop_
_entity.id
_entity.type
_entity.pdbx_description
1 polymer ?
#
loop_
_entity_poly.entity_id
_entity_poly.type
_entity_poly.pdbx_seq_one_letter_code
_entity_poly.pdbx_strand_id
1 'polypeptide(L)'
;MNKKYLAFAAATTAAAVALTGCVETKSDVEKEGTTSPTGEKPVIEVLGMASQEQDLNIVRDQLVKNGFDVKLNIQPDFGSFSAQRDAGNYDVSLSSWTTVTGNPDYAVRGLFKTGGDYSNTADEQIDQLIDEASTLIGEESKEKYAELEQALVFDKAYIAPLYISKKFQGIYSKEVNPDTVRLSKSRAQAWEAISFNDTAKNTAETLVLHQGISSLTSLDPIKGNDGSINTLNTNMYVRLVNLSDTDEVVSDGSLSYNYAISEDNQSYYFVLRDDINFAKVENNQAIDTKDLVSAEDVVFSLERAKDGSSVPDHRTYSIHENIDTVEIITDITALQSVQTADGGTVLDVLSKQLPATIAEVVENEADVDNAAGKYQIVKITTPTPFPQVLNYLAHQSGGIVSQAAVTAINTFDVESYDPNVHVAYGDQTTVTEGATYANHLAASGPYVLVQKNDYEAIFVKNPAYQAGTANEPKIDKISVRFIQDNDSALSALRNGEIHVLQAVPETKLDVVNGDENLTLKTADSNAVSYLLMNPKGRDVATSVDLRKAILYSINQDEFISYYQGNKKPAVSTVSPLVDTGLKLQADSAKVKEFLEAYQAAK
;
A
#
# COMPACT_ATOMS: atom_id res chain seq x y z
N MET A 1 75.55 -11.06 -3.77
CA MET A 1 76.22 -10.31 -2.69
C MET A 1 75.47 -10.57 -1.39
N ASN A 2 76.17 -11.24 -0.46
CA ASN A 2 75.92 -11.50 0.98
C ASN A 2 74.51 -11.24 1.54
N LYS A 3 73.73 -12.27 1.91
CA LYS A 3 73.80 -13.12 3.15
C LYS A 3 73.63 -12.26 4.43
N LYS A 4 72.63 -12.48 5.28
CA LYS A 4 72.49 -13.54 6.32
C LYS A 4 71.16 -13.26 7.09
N TYR A 5 70.41 -14.13 7.76
CA TYR A 5 70.35 -15.58 8.07
C TYR A 5 68.95 -15.80 8.71
N LEU A 6 68.19 -16.81 8.29
CA LEU A 6 67.89 -18.09 8.96
C LEU A 6 66.84 -18.08 10.11
N ALA A 7 65.70 -18.73 9.81
CA ALA A 7 64.90 -19.69 10.58
C ALA A 7 64.62 -19.49 12.09
N PHE A 8 63.34 -19.59 12.50
CA PHE A 8 62.85 -20.76 13.28
C PHE A 8 61.32 -20.74 13.53
N ALA A 9 60.77 -21.96 13.56
CA ALA A 9 59.62 -22.46 14.32
C ALA A 9 58.21 -21.88 14.15
N ALA A 10 57.33 -22.78 13.71
CA ALA A 10 55.91 -22.77 13.99
C ALA A 10 55.64 -22.72 15.51
N ALA A 11 54.89 -21.72 15.93
CA ALA A 11 54.17 -21.69 17.20
C ALA A 11 52.75 -21.20 16.91
N THR A 12 51.84 -22.15 16.75
CA THR A 12 50.40 -21.93 16.84
C THR A 12 50.07 -21.44 18.25
N THR A 13 49.79 -20.15 18.38
CA THR A 13 49.17 -19.59 19.59
C THR A 13 47.71 -19.28 19.25
N ALA A 14 46.84 -20.23 19.59
CA ALA A 14 45.41 -20.02 19.67
C ALA A 14 45.14 -19.05 20.82
N ALA A 15 44.72 -17.82 20.50
CA ALA A 15 44.09 -16.93 21.46
C ALA A 15 42.60 -17.30 21.53
N ALA A 16 42.26 -18.18 22.46
CA ALA A 16 40.88 -18.47 22.82
C ALA A 16 40.31 -17.28 23.60
N VAL A 17 39.49 -16.46 22.93
CA VAL A 17 38.51 -15.61 23.62
C VAL A 17 37.25 -16.45 23.75
N ALA A 18 36.97 -16.90 24.97
CA ALA A 18 35.78 -17.65 25.31
C ALA A 18 34.54 -16.76 25.21
N LEU A 19 33.81 -16.87 24.11
CA LEU A 19 32.40 -16.49 24.03
C LEU A 19 31.58 -17.69 24.48
N THR A 20 31.43 -17.85 25.80
CA THR A 20 30.39 -18.70 26.38
C THR A 20 29.08 -17.92 26.38
N GLY A 21 28.38 -17.93 25.25
CA GLY A 21 26.94 -17.67 25.18
C GLY A 21 26.25 -19.02 25.11
N CYS A 22 25.89 -19.58 26.26
CA CYS A 22 25.23 -20.87 26.35
C CYS A 22 23.86 -20.80 25.66
N VAL A 23 23.65 -21.68 24.68
CA VAL A 23 22.31 -22.13 24.29
C VAL A 23 21.77 -22.90 25.49
N GLU A 24 20.78 -22.34 26.19
CA GLU A 24 20.11 -23.08 27.26
C GLU A 24 19.46 -24.32 26.66
N THR A 25 19.87 -25.48 27.16
CA THR A 25 19.25 -26.74 26.80
C THR A 25 17.97 -26.90 27.60
N LYS A 26 17.03 -27.71 27.10
CA LYS A 26 15.71 -27.98 27.68
C LYS A 26 15.71 -28.31 29.18
N SER A 27 16.86 -28.68 29.75
CA SER A 27 17.08 -28.99 31.17
C SER A 27 17.39 -27.78 32.07
N ASP A 28 17.74 -26.62 31.52
CA ASP A 28 18.10 -25.43 32.30
C ASP A 28 16.87 -24.59 32.69
N VAL A 29 15.77 -24.72 31.92
CA VAL A 29 14.47 -24.06 32.16
C VAL A 29 13.71 -24.63 33.38
N GLU A 30 14.07 -25.82 33.87
CA GLU A 30 13.35 -26.49 34.97
C GLU A 30 13.81 -26.07 36.38
N LYS A 31 14.84 -25.21 36.53
CA LYS A 31 15.47 -24.96 37.84
C LYS A 31 15.20 -23.61 38.52
N GLU A 32 14.45 -22.70 37.91
CA GLU A 32 13.92 -21.55 38.64
C GLU A 32 12.48 -21.81 39.08
N GLY A 33 12.37 -22.33 40.31
CA GLY A 33 11.10 -22.55 40.99
C GLY A 33 10.37 -21.22 41.22
N THR A 34 9.49 -20.87 40.28
CA THR A 34 8.33 -20.02 40.55
C THR A 34 7.11 -20.94 40.69
N THR A 35 6.41 -20.81 41.82
CA THR A 35 5.13 -21.47 42.06
C THR A 35 4.19 -21.20 40.88
N SER A 36 3.95 -22.23 40.07
CA SER A 36 2.95 -22.21 39.01
C SER A 36 1.56 -22.07 39.63
N PRO A 37 0.66 -21.24 39.08
CA PRO A 37 -0.75 -21.31 39.42
C PRO A 37 -1.24 -22.73 39.10
N THR A 38 -2.05 -23.29 39.98
CA THR A 38 -2.59 -24.66 39.90
C THR A 38 -3.64 -24.87 38.79
N GLY A 39 -3.56 -24.13 37.68
CA GLY A 39 -4.48 -24.18 36.54
C GLY A 39 -3.81 -24.75 35.28
N GLU A 40 -4.60 -25.41 34.43
CA GLU A 40 -4.16 -25.87 33.10
C GLU A 40 -3.76 -24.68 32.22
N LYS A 41 -2.66 -24.80 31.46
CA LYS A 41 -2.18 -23.72 30.60
C LYS A 41 -3.18 -23.47 29.47
N PRO A 42 -3.51 -22.20 29.14
CA PRO A 42 -4.36 -21.93 27.98
C PRO A 42 -3.65 -22.40 26.70
N VAL A 43 -4.37 -23.14 25.86
CA VAL A 43 -3.90 -23.53 24.52
C VAL A 43 -4.25 -22.43 23.53
N ILE A 44 -3.25 -21.89 22.83
CA ILE A 44 -3.40 -20.87 21.78
C ILE A 44 -3.06 -21.47 20.42
N GLU A 45 -4.04 -21.51 19.52
CA GLU A 45 -3.85 -21.90 18.13
C GLU A 45 -3.52 -20.68 17.26
N VAL A 46 -2.30 -20.62 16.74
CA VAL A 46 -1.77 -19.51 15.93
C VAL A 46 -1.83 -19.89 14.45
N LEU A 47 -2.70 -19.23 13.69
CA LEU A 47 -2.85 -19.40 12.24
C LEU A 47 -1.87 -18.47 11.49
N GLY A 48 -1.18 -19.00 10.48
CA GLY A 48 -0.30 -18.21 9.62
C GLY A 48 0.08 -18.96 8.35
N MET A 49 0.87 -18.32 7.48
CA MET A 49 1.34 -18.93 6.24
C MET A 49 2.77 -19.47 6.37
N ALA A 50 3.15 -20.44 5.53
CA ALA A 50 4.50 -20.98 5.47
C ALA A 50 5.57 -19.91 5.17
N SER A 51 5.21 -18.87 4.41
CA SER A 51 6.07 -17.70 4.17
C SER A 51 6.39 -16.89 5.42
N GLN A 52 5.68 -17.12 6.53
CA GLN A 52 5.81 -16.42 7.82
C GLN A 52 6.31 -17.36 8.93
N GLU A 53 6.82 -18.55 8.58
CA GLU A 53 7.20 -19.59 9.55
C GLU A 53 8.18 -19.09 10.63
N GLN A 54 9.12 -18.22 10.27
CA GLN A 54 10.09 -17.67 11.22
C GLN A 54 9.40 -16.80 12.28
N ASP A 55 8.50 -15.91 11.86
CA ASP A 55 7.75 -15.08 12.79
C ASP A 55 6.82 -15.90 13.68
N LEU A 56 6.16 -16.93 13.12
CA LEU A 56 5.29 -17.85 13.88
C LEU A 56 6.07 -18.61 14.96
N ASN A 57 7.32 -19.00 14.67
CA ASN A 57 8.18 -19.66 15.64
C ASN A 57 8.60 -18.69 16.77
N ILE A 58 8.94 -17.43 16.45
CA ILE A 58 9.24 -16.41 17.46
C ILE A 58 8.01 -16.17 18.37
N VAL A 59 6.82 -15.98 17.78
CA VAL A 59 5.57 -15.83 18.53
C VAL A 59 5.32 -17.04 19.44
N ARG A 60 5.46 -18.26 18.92
CA ARG A 60 5.30 -19.49 19.71
C ARG A 60 6.21 -19.47 20.93
N ASP A 61 7.50 -19.18 20.73
CA ASP A 61 8.48 -19.25 21.80
C ASP A 61 8.22 -18.18 22.88
N GLN A 62 7.79 -16.98 22.48
CA GLN A 62 7.38 -15.90 23.40
C GLN A 62 6.13 -16.28 24.21
N LEU A 63 5.12 -16.89 23.59
CA LEU A 63 3.92 -17.36 24.29
C LEU A 63 4.23 -18.53 25.23
N VAL A 64 5.00 -19.54 24.77
CA VAL A 64 5.39 -20.68 25.62
C VAL A 64 6.13 -20.21 26.87
N LYS A 65 7.07 -19.26 26.71
CA LYS A 65 7.79 -18.64 27.82
C LYS A 65 6.87 -17.96 28.84
N ASN A 66 5.75 -17.41 28.39
CA ASN A 66 4.77 -16.72 29.23
C ASN A 66 3.61 -17.60 29.71
N GLY A 67 3.73 -18.93 29.61
CA GLY A 67 2.80 -19.86 30.27
C GLY A 67 1.65 -20.37 29.41
N PHE A 68 1.72 -20.18 28.10
CA PHE A 68 0.76 -20.76 27.14
C PHE A 68 1.24 -22.11 26.60
N ASP A 69 0.31 -22.98 26.23
CA ASP A 69 0.58 -24.06 25.29
C ASP A 69 0.22 -23.58 23.88
N VAL A 70 1.06 -23.83 22.88
CA VAL A 70 0.87 -23.23 21.54
C VAL A 70 0.79 -24.31 20.46
N LYS A 71 -0.22 -24.19 19.60
CA LYS A 71 -0.38 -24.99 18.39
C LYS A 71 -0.21 -24.08 17.17
N LEU A 72 0.80 -24.34 16.34
CA LEU A 72 0.94 -23.66 15.06
C LEU A 72 0.06 -24.31 14.00
N ASN A 73 -0.78 -23.51 13.34
CA ASN A 73 -1.61 -23.88 12.21
C ASN A 73 -1.05 -23.18 10.96
N ILE A 74 -0.04 -23.80 10.33
CA ILE A 74 0.69 -23.21 9.20
C ILE A 74 0.07 -23.68 7.88
N GLN A 75 -0.33 -22.73 7.04
CA GLN A 75 -0.95 -22.98 5.74
C GLN A 75 0.04 -22.75 4.59
N PRO A 76 0.02 -23.59 3.54
CA PRO A 76 0.99 -23.51 2.44
C PRO A 76 0.79 -22.30 1.53
N ASP A 77 -0.44 -21.76 1.45
CA ASP A 77 -0.82 -20.68 0.55
C ASP A 77 -1.98 -19.85 1.11
N PHE A 78 -2.26 -18.71 0.48
CA PHE A 78 -3.28 -17.76 0.92
C PHE A 78 -4.72 -18.29 0.83
N GLY A 79 -5.03 -19.15 -0.14
CA GLY A 79 -6.36 -19.75 -0.28
C GLY A 79 -6.65 -20.71 0.87
N SER A 80 -5.67 -21.57 1.19
CA SER A 80 -5.73 -22.45 2.36
C SER A 80 -5.79 -21.67 3.68
N PHE A 81 -5.00 -20.60 3.82
CA PHE A 81 -5.08 -19.67 4.96
C PHE A 81 -6.46 -19.05 5.12
N SER A 82 -7.03 -18.50 4.04
CA SER A 82 -8.36 -17.88 4.06
C SER A 82 -9.43 -18.89 4.47
N ALA A 83 -9.39 -20.12 3.95
CA ALA A 83 -10.34 -21.16 4.33
C ALA A 83 -10.28 -21.53 5.83
N GLN A 84 -9.08 -21.59 6.42
CA GLN A 84 -8.94 -21.84 7.87
C GLN A 84 -9.42 -20.65 8.71
N ARG A 85 -9.17 -19.43 8.23
CA ARG A 85 -9.65 -18.20 8.87
C ARG A 85 -11.19 -18.18 8.87
N ASP A 86 -11.80 -18.46 7.73
CA ASP A 86 -13.27 -18.46 7.60
C ASP A 86 -13.92 -19.58 8.41
N ALA A 87 -13.22 -20.71 8.58
CA ALA A 87 -13.65 -21.80 9.46
C ALA A 87 -13.56 -21.46 10.97
N GLY A 88 -12.82 -20.40 11.35
CA GLY A 88 -12.69 -19.95 12.75
C GLY A 88 -11.83 -20.86 13.65
N ASN A 89 -11.08 -21.81 13.08
CA ASN A 89 -10.29 -22.81 13.83
C ASN A 89 -8.92 -22.27 14.28
N TYR A 90 -8.90 -21.12 14.94
CA TYR A 90 -7.69 -20.48 15.46
C TYR A 90 -8.04 -19.48 16.55
N ASP A 91 -7.11 -19.14 17.44
CA ASP A 91 -7.29 -18.08 18.44
C ASP A 91 -6.72 -16.77 17.91
N VAL A 92 -5.53 -16.81 17.31
CA VAL A 92 -4.88 -15.64 16.73
C VAL A 92 -4.36 -15.96 15.34
N SER A 93 -4.40 -14.97 14.45
CA SER A 93 -3.84 -15.09 13.10
C SER A 93 -2.73 -14.09 12.90
N LEU A 94 -1.59 -14.51 12.35
CA LEU A 94 -0.55 -13.60 11.93
C LEU A 94 -0.99 -12.93 10.62
N SER A 95 -1.18 -11.63 10.69
CA SER A 95 -1.63 -10.79 9.58
C SER A 95 -0.64 -9.65 9.35
N SER A 96 -0.78 -9.01 8.19
CA SER A 96 -0.06 -7.79 7.86
C SER A 96 -0.97 -6.83 7.11
N TRP A 97 -0.79 -5.53 7.35
CA TRP A 97 -1.47 -4.47 6.61
C TRP A 97 -0.47 -3.47 6.09
N THR A 98 -0.67 -2.99 4.86
CA THR A 98 0.14 -1.91 4.28
C THR A 98 -0.78 -0.76 3.88
N THR A 99 -0.55 0.42 4.46
CA THR A 99 -1.28 1.62 4.08
C THR A 99 -0.74 2.20 2.77
N VAL A 100 -1.59 2.23 1.74
CA VAL A 100 -1.21 2.60 0.36
C VAL A 100 -1.55 4.03 -0.03
N THR A 101 -2.24 4.75 0.84
CA THR A 101 -2.65 6.16 0.66
C THR A 101 -1.89 7.12 1.57
N GLY A 102 -1.08 6.61 2.49
CA GLY A 102 -0.23 7.43 3.34
C GLY A 102 -0.94 8.18 4.47
N ASN A 103 -2.23 7.89 4.71
CA ASN A 103 -3.03 8.56 5.73
C ASN A 103 -3.56 7.56 6.79
N PRO A 104 -3.71 7.99 8.06
CA PRO A 104 -4.01 7.09 9.17
C PRO A 104 -5.43 6.51 9.13
N ASP A 105 -6.41 7.18 8.52
CA ASP A 105 -7.79 6.65 8.42
C ASP A 105 -7.83 5.34 7.61
N TYR A 106 -7.08 5.26 6.50
CA TYR A 106 -6.93 4.04 5.71
C TYR A 106 -6.35 2.87 6.53
N ALA A 107 -5.48 3.20 7.49
CA ALA A 107 -4.82 2.20 8.31
C ALA A 107 -5.78 1.51 9.28
N VAL A 108 -6.97 2.06 9.52
CA VAL A 108 -7.89 1.57 10.56
C VAL A 108 -9.33 1.36 10.09
N ARG A 109 -9.86 2.23 9.21
CA ARG A 109 -11.28 2.20 8.81
C ARG A 109 -11.69 0.86 8.23
N GLY A 110 -10.98 0.37 7.22
CA GLY A 110 -11.28 -0.92 6.59
C GLY A 110 -11.03 -2.14 7.50
N LEU A 111 -10.22 -1.99 8.56
CA LEU A 111 -9.75 -3.09 9.40
C LEU A 111 -10.50 -3.25 10.72
N PHE A 112 -10.95 -2.15 11.32
CA PHE A 112 -11.43 -2.14 12.70
C PHE A 112 -12.79 -1.46 12.86
N LYS A 113 -13.24 -0.67 11.88
CA LYS A 113 -14.58 -0.10 11.90
C LYS A 113 -15.63 -1.18 11.61
N THR A 114 -16.75 -1.17 12.30
CA THR A 114 -17.90 -2.03 12.01
C THR A 114 -18.32 -1.87 10.55
N GLY A 115 -18.38 -2.97 9.82
CA GLY A 115 -18.76 -2.98 8.40
C GLY A 115 -17.64 -2.62 7.42
N GLY A 116 -16.43 -2.32 7.89
CA GLY A 116 -15.26 -2.14 7.02
C GLY A 116 -14.89 -3.42 6.26
N ASP A 117 -14.32 -3.27 5.06
CA ASP A 117 -14.08 -4.36 4.08
C ASP A 117 -13.35 -5.59 4.64
N TYR A 118 -12.45 -5.39 5.60
CA TYR A 118 -11.64 -6.43 6.24
C TYR A 118 -11.91 -6.53 7.75
N SER A 119 -12.88 -5.78 8.24
CA SER A 119 -13.16 -5.71 9.66
C SER A 119 -13.89 -6.94 10.14
N ASN A 120 -13.34 -7.52 11.20
CA ASN A 120 -13.96 -8.60 11.95
C ASN A 120 -14.39 -8.13 13.36
N THR A 121 -14.28 -6.82 13.62
CA THR A 121 -14.58 -6.16 14.89
C THR A 121 -15.90 -5.40 14.79
N ALA A 122 -16.67 -5.40 15.88
CA ALA A 122 -17.84 -4.55 16.03
C ALA A 122 -17.80 -3.92 17.44
N ASP A 123 -17.32 -2.69 17.54
CA ASP A 123 -17.15 -1.96 18.79
C ASP A 123 -17.45 -0.47 18.56
N GLU A 124 -18.57 0.00 19.13
CA GLU A 124 -19.06 1.38 18.95
C GLU A 124 -18.04 2.45 19.39
N GLN A 125 -17.22 2.15 20.40
CA GLN A 125 -16.19 3.08 20.86
C GLN A 125 -15.08 3.22 19.81
N ILE A 126 -14.67 2.10 19.20
CA ILE A 126 -13.67 2.11 18.13
C ILE A 126 -14.21 2.82 16.90
N ASP A 127 -15.47 2.56 16.54
CA ASP A 127 -16.13 3.22 15.39
C ASP A 127 -16.16 4.74 15.55
N GLN A 128 -16.54 5.22 16.73
CA GLN A 128 -16.59 6.63 17.05
C GLN A 128 -15.21 7.28 16.99
N LEU A 129 -14.19 6.63 17.57
CA LEU A 129 -12.83 7.15 17.56
C LEU A 129 -12.24 7.23 16.14
N ILE A 130 -12.53 6.25 15.28
CA ILE A 130 -12.12 6.28 13.87
C ILE A 130 -12.80 7.44 13.14
N ASP A 131 -14.12 7.60 13.29
CA ASP A 131 -14.84 8.68 12.61
C ASP A 131 -14.37 10.05 13.08
N GLU A 132 -14.24 10.27 14.40
CA GLU A 132 -13.71 11.51 14.96
C GLU A 132 -12.30 11.81 14.43
N ALA A 133 -11.37 10.85 14.51
CA ALA A 133 -9.97 11.03 14.10
C ALA A 133 -9.85 11.43 12.63
N SER A 134 -10.72 10.89 11.77
CA SER A 134 -10.72 11.15 10.34
C SER A 134 -11.07 12.59 9.97
N THR A 135 -11.79 13.31 10.84
CA THR A 135 -12.17 14.71 10.64
C THR A 135 -11.09 15.72 11.03
N LEU A 136 -10.06 15.28 11.75
CA LEU A 136 -9.06 16.14 12.37
C LEU A 136 -7.77 16.20 11.55
N ILE A 137 -6.99 17.25 11.78
CA ILE A 137 -5.64 17.46 11.21
C ILE A 137 -4.63 17.81 12.31
N GLY A 138 -3.33 17.74 11.99
CA GLY A 138 -2.26 18.19 12.88
C GLY A 138 -2.24 17.49 14.24
N GLU A 139 -1.97 18.25 15.31
CA GLU A 139 -1.84 17.70 16.67
C GLU A 139 -3.14 17.12 17.21
N GLU A 140 -4.31 17.71 16.90
CA GLU A 140 -5.61 17.18 17.34
C GLU A 140 -5.87 15.79 16.75
N SER A 141 -5.51 15.59 15.48
CA SER A 141 -5.57 14.27 14.84
C SER A 141 -4.66 13.27 15.55
N LYS A 142 -3.42 13.66 15.86
CA LYS A 142 -2.46 12.82 16.57
C LYS A 142 -2.95 12.41 17.95
N GLU A 143 -3.50 13.33 18.74
CA GLU A 143 -4.08 13.03 20.06
C GLU A 143 -5.23 12.03 19.92
N LYS A 144 -6.12 12.23 18.94
CA LYS A 144 -7.26 11.32 18.72
C LYS A 144 -6.82 9.93 18.26
N TYR A 145 -5.79 9.81 17.42
CA TYR A 145 -5.22 8.52 17.07
C TYR A 145 -4.52 7.83 18.25
N ALA A 146 -3.95 8.59 19.20
CA ALA A 146 -3.43 8.03 20.44
C ALA A 146 -4.54 7.43 21.31
N GLU A 147 -5.70 8.10 21.41
CA GLU A 147 -6.90 7.56 22.09
C GLU A 147 -7.39 6.27 21.40
N LEU A 148 -7.43 6.26 20.06
CA LEU A 148 -7.78 5.07 19.29
C LEU A 148 -6.82 3.90 19.54
N GLU A 149 -5.51 4.12 19.46
CA GLU A 149 -4.52 3.09 19.73
C GLU A 149 -4.60 2.58 21.17
N GLN A 150 -4.82 3.46 22.14
CA GLN A 150 -5.04 3.08 23.54
C GLN A 150 -6.23 2.13 23.68
N ALA A 151 -7.37 2.48 23.09
CA ALA A 151 -8.58 1.67 23.14
C ALA A 151 -8.40 0.33 22.39
N LEU A 152 -7.96 0.38 21.13
CA LEU A 152 -7.84 -0.76 20.22
C LEU A 152 -6.81 -1.80 20.71
N VAL A 153 -5.63 -1.32 21.11
CA VAL A 153 -4.45 -2.16 21.35
C VAL A 153 -4.32 -2.49 22.83
N PHE A 154 -4.41 -1.51 23.72
CA PHE A 154 -4.09 -1.73 25.12
C PHE A 154 -5.31 -2.07 25.97
N ASP A 155 -6.46 -1.44 25.72
CA ASP A 155 -7.66 -1.64 26.54
C ASP A 155 -8.45 -2.87 26.09
N LYS A 156 -8.62 -3.04 24.77
CA LYS A 156 -9.37 -4.15 24.15
C LYS A 156 -8.47 -5.27 23.67
N ALA A 157 -7.23 -4.98 23.31
CA ALA A 157 -6.26 -5.92 22.77
C ALA A 157 -6.77 -6.70 21.54
N TYR A 158 -7.44 -6.02 20.60
CA TYR A 158 -7.92 -6.66 19.37
C TYR A 158 -6.79 -7.07 18.42
N ILE A 159 -5.63 -6.44 18.56
CA ILE A 159 -4.39 -6.82 17.88
C ILE A 159 -3.21 -6.89 18.85
N ALA A 160 -2.20 -7.69 18.52
CA ALA A 160 -0.88 -7.63 19.14
C ALA A 160 0.18 -7.34 18.05
N PRO A 161 0.65 -6.09 17.92
CA PRO A 161 1.61 -5.68 16.90
C PRO A 161 2.97 -6.35 17.09
N LEU A 162 3.58 -6.78 15.99
CA LEU A 162 4.91 -7.39 15.98
C LEU A 162 5.97 -6.36 15.58
N TYR A 163 5.82 -5.70 14.41
CA TYR A 163 6.78 -4.74 13.89
C TYR A 163 6.27 -4.00 12.64
N ILE A 164 6.94 -2.88 12.32
CA ILE A 164 6.89 -2.21 11.01
C ILE A 164 8.02 -2.77 10.14
N SER A 165 7.73 -3.11 8.88
CA SER A 165 8.74 -3.55 7.91
C SER A 165 9.41 -2.39 7.17
N LYS A 166 10.61 -2.62 6.65
CA LYS A 166 11.23 -1.77 5.62
C LYS A 166 10.91 -2.31 4.23
N LYS A 167 11.06 -1.44 3.23
CA LYS A 167 11.06 -1.80 1.80
C LYS A 167 12.50 -1.93 1.32
N PHE A 168 12.75 -2.95 0.50
CA PHE A 168 14.06 -3.24 -0.09
C PHE A 168 13.89 -3.46 -1.60
N GLN A 169 14.31 -2.51 -2.41
CA GLN A 169 14.22 -2.58 -3.87
C GLN A 169 15.61 -2.78 -4.46
N GLY A 170 15.76 -3.78 -5.32
CA GLY A 170 17.00 -4.07 -6.03
C GLY A 170 16.95 -3.47 -7.42
N ILE A 171 18.03 -2.82 -7.86
CA ILE A 171 18.14 -2.19 -9.18
C ILE A 171 19.39 -2.73 -9.87
N TYR A 172 19.28 -3.13 -11.13
CA TYR A 172 20.41 -3.45 -12.00
C TYR A 172 21.07 -2.15 -12.48
N SER A 173 21.82 -1.51 -11.58
CA SER A 173 22.37 -0.16 -11.72
C SER A 173 23.45 -0.03 -12.78
N LYS A 174 23.98 -1.16 -13.28
CA LYS A 174 24.82 -1.17 -14.48
C LYS A 174 24.13 -0.54 -15.69
N GLU A 175 22.83 -0.77 -15.85
CA GLU A 175 22.06 -0.31 -17.02
C GLU A 175 21.07 0.80 -16.69
N VAL A 176 20.37 0.69 -15.56
CA VAL A 176 19.33 1.66 -15.14
C VAL A 176 19.91 2.67 -14.16
N ASN A 177 19.58 3.95 -14.33
CA ASN A 177 20.00 4.98 -13.40
C ASN A 177 19.22 4.86 -12.09
N PRO A 178 19.85 4.44 -10.97
CA PRO A 178 19.14 4.20 -9.72
C PRO A 178 18.50 5.46 -9.16
N ASP A 179 19.01 6.67 -9.44
CA ASP A 179 18.44 7.92 -8.92
C ASP A 179 17.06 8.22 -9.52
N THR A 180 16.78 7.66 -10.70
CA THR A 180 15.48 7.81 -11.38
C THR A 180 14.43 6.79 -10.93
N VAL A 181 14.85 5.74 -10.22
CA VAL A 181 13.96 4.70 -9.72
C VAL A 181 13.48 5.10 -8.32
N ARG A 182 12.21 5.48 -8.23
CA ARG A 182 11.58 5.91 -6.98
C ARG A 182 11.22 4.71 -6.08
N LEU A 183 11.31 4.92 -4.76
CA LEU A 183 10.87 3.98 -3.74
C LEU A 183 9.96 4.70 -2.74
N SER A 184 8.68 4.77 -3.09
CA SER A 184 7.67 5.46 -2.28
C SER A 184 7.26 4.61 -1.07
N LYS A 185 6.90 5.27 0.02
CA LYS A 185 6.48 4.65 1.28
C LYS A 185 5.13 3.93 1.13
N SER A 186 4.06 4.66 0.78
CA SER A 186 2.70 4.13 0.55
C SER A 186 2.40 3.75 -0.90
N ARG A 187 2.86 4.55 -1.86
CA ARG A 187 2.45 4.43 -3.26
C ARG A 187 3.13 3.26 -3.98
N ALA A 188 2.48 2.77 -5.01
CA ALA A 188 3.12 1.99 -6.05
C ALA A 188 4.20 2.79 -6.81
N GLN A 189 5.17 2.08 -7.37
CA GLN A 189 6.26 2.68 -8.12
C GLN A 189 5.74 3.46 -9.34
N ALA A 190 6.08 4.74 -9.41
CA ALA A 190 5.87 5.58 -10.59
C ALA A 190 6.97 5.33 -11.64
N TRP A 191 6.61 5.23 -12.91
CA TRP A 191 7.51 4.80 -13.98
C TRP A 191 7.98 5.93 -14.90
N GLU A 192 7.33 7.09 -14.88
CA GLU A 192 7.57 8.19 -15.81
C GLU A 192 9.00 8.76 -15.71
N ALA A 193 9.58 8.75 -14.51
CA ALA A 193 10.91 9.28 -14.25
C ALA A 193 12.04 8.31 -14.62
N ILE A 194 11.78 7.00 -14.70
CA ILE A 194 12.82 5.97 -14.83
C ILE A 194 13.59 6.17 -16.13
N SER A 195 14.92 6.09 -16.09
CA SER A 195 15.79 6.19 -17.25
C SER A 195 16.93 5.18 -17.19
N PHE A 196 17.37 4.71 -18.35
CA PHE A 196 18.67 4.07 -18.48
C PHE A 196 19.81 5.08 -18.23
N ASN A 197 20.99 4.57 -17.85
CA ASN A 197 22.21 5.36 -17.72
C ASN A 197 22.60 6.00 -19.06
N ASP A 198 22.51 5.21 -20.14
CA ASP A 198 22.57 5.72 -21.52
C ASP A 198 21.15 6.05 -21.99
N THR A 199 20.84 7.34 -22.05
CA THR A 199 19.49 7.81 -22.41
C THR A 199 19.08 7.45 -23.84
N ALA A 200 20.04 7.10 -24.72
CA ALA A 200 19.70 6.57 -26.04
C ALA A 200 18.97 5.22 -25.97
N LYS A 201 19.15 4.46 -24.88
CA LYS A 201 18.44 3.20 -24.64
C LYS A 201 16.98 3.39 -24.25
N ASN A 202 16.59 4.58 -23.80
CA ASN A 202 15.22 4.84 -23.37
C ASN A 202 14.18 4.55 -24.48
N THR A 203 14.55 4.77 -25.74
CA THR A 203 13.70 4.50 -26.91
C THR A 203 14.10 3.25 -27.69
N ALA A 204 15.26 2.67 -27.38
CA ALA A 204 15.82 1.52 -28.11
C ALA A 204 15.67 0.18 -27.36
N GLU A 205 15.56 0.21 -26.04
CA GLU A 205 15.54 -0.96 -25.17
C GLU A 205 14.25 -1.03 -24.35
N THR A 206 13.89 -2.24 -23.91
CA THR A 206 12.76 -2.45 -23.00
C THR A 206 13.24 -2.39 -21.55
N LEU A 207 12.66 -1.52 -20.74
CA LEU A 207 12.82 -1.60 -19.29
C LEU A 207 12.04 -2.82 -18.78
N VAL A 208 12.66 -3.62 -17.91
CA VAL A 208 12.09 -4.88 -17.42
C VAL A 208 11.91 -4.78 -15.91
N LEU A 209 10.67 -4.70 -15.47
CA LEU A 209 10.28 -4.63 -14.07
C LEU A 209 9.83 -6.00 -13.58
N HIS A 210 9.83 -6.21 -12.27
CA HIS A 210 9.37 -7.46 -11.66
C HIS A 210 8.00 -7.31 -10.98
N GLN A 211 7.19 -8.36 -11.08
CA GLN A 211 6.00 -8.60 -10.27
C GLN A 211 5.90 -10.11 -9.96
N GLY A 212 5.38 -10.49 -8.79
CA GLY A 212 5.22 -11.91 -8.43
C GLY A 212 3.92 -12.56 -8.92
N ILE A 213 2.88 -11.76 -9.13
CA ILE A 213 1.50 -12.21 -9.41
C ILE A 213 1.19 -11.98 -10.88
N SER A 214 0.88 -13.04 -11.64
CA SER A 214 0.55 -12.96 -13.07
C SER A 214 -0.95 -12.81 -13.37
N SER A 215 -1.82 -13.30 -12.48
CA SER A 215 -3.27 -13.11 -12.60
C SER A 215 -3.66 -11.73 -12.10
N LEU A 216 -4.19 -10.90 -12.99
CA LEU A 216 -4.61 -9.53 -12.67
C LEU A 216 -6.10 -9.52 -12.27
N THR A 217 -6.47 -8.84 -11.20
CA THR A 217 -7.88 -8.77 -10.79
C THR A 217 -8.74 -7.99 -11.78
N SER A 218 -8.50 -6.70 -11.95
CA SER A 218 -9.21 -5.86 -12.92
C SER A 218 -8.42 -4.59 -13.23
N LEU A 219 -8.32 -4.25 -14.52
CA LEU A 219 -7.73 -2.99 -15.02
C LEU A 219 -8.73 -1.82 -14.95
N ASP A 220 -9.94 -2.02 -14.45
CA ASP A 220 -10.85 -0.94 -14.01
C ASP A 220 -10.45 -0.55 -12.57
N PRO A 221 -10.01 0.70 -12.32
CA PRO A 221 -9.42 1.11 -11.04
C PRO A 221 -10.24 0.80 -9.79
N ILE A 222 -11.57 0.85 -9.88
CA ILE A 222 -12.46 0.64 -8.72
C ILE A 222 -12.81 -0.84 -8.45
N LYS A 223 -12.44 -1.74 -9.39
CA LYS A 223 -12.62 -3.20 -9.28
C LYS A 223 -11.34 -3.94 -8.88
N GLY A 224 -10.21 -3.25 -8.81
CA GLY A 224 -8.91 -3.80 -8.40
C GLY A 224 -8.43 -3.16 -7.11
N ASN A 225 -7.93 -3.93 -6.15
CA ASN A 225 -7.38 -3.38 -4.89
C ASN A 225 -6.36 -4.33 -4.25
N ASP A 226 -5.40 -4.80 -5.04
CA ASP A 226 -4.41 -5.78 -4.60
C ASP A 226 -3.08 -5.63 -5.34
N GLY A 227 -2.07 -6.37 -4.89
CA GLY A 227 -0.71 -6.29 -5.40
C GLY A 227 -0.55 -6.63 -6.88
N SER A 228 -1.50 -7.32 -7.52
CA SER A 228 -1.44 -7.62 -8.95
C SER A 228 -1.66 -6.39 -9.83
N ILE A 229 -2.40 -5.39 -9.32
CA ILE A 229 -2.91 -4.29 -10.14
C ILE A 229 -2.53 -2.91 -9.64
N ASN A 230 -2.27 -2.73 -8.34
CA ASN A 230 -2.06 -1.40 -7.77
C ASN A 230 -0.97 -0.59 -8.49
N THR A 231 0.15 -1.22 -8.87
CA THR A 231 1.21 -0.58 -9.65
C THR A 231 0.84 -0.33 -11.10
N LEU A 232 0.11 -1.26 -11.72
CA LEU A 232 -0.28 -1.16 -13.12
C LEU A 232 -1.29 -0.01 -13.31
N ASN A 233 -2.37 0.01 -12.52
CA ASN A 233 -3.36 1.08 -12.55
C ASN A 233 -2.78 2.44 -12.15
N THR A 234 -1.83 2.47 -11.21
CA THR A 234 -1.12 3.72 -10.84
C THR A 234 -0.47 4.39 -12.05
N ASN A 235 0.06 3.59 -12.98
CA ASN A 235 0.74 4.07 -14.18
C ASN A 235 -0.16 4.12 -15.43
N MET A 236 -1.34 3.51 -15.40
CA MET A 236 -2.31 3.54 -16.51
C MET A 236 -3.32 4.67 -16.42
N TYR A 237 -3.64 5.16 -15.23
CA TYR A 237 -4.67 6.17 -15.05
C TYR A 237 -4.13 7.36 -14.27
N VAL A 238 -4.36 8.56 -14.80
CA VAL A 238 -4.10 9.81 -14.09
C VAL A 238 -5.11 9.97 -12.96
N ARG A 239 -4.75 10.72 -11.93
CA ARG A 239 -5.59 11.05 -10.76
C ARG A 239 -5.63 12.56 -10.59
N LEU A 240 -6.59 13.08 -9.82
CA LEU A 240 -6.64 14.53 -9.51
C LEU A 240 -5.36 15.00 -8.79
N VAL A 241 -4.85 14.18 -7.87
CA VAL A 241 -3.61 14.40 -7.13
C VAL A 241 -2.81 13.10 -7.06
N ASN A 242 -1.53 13.20 -6.70
CA ASN A 242 -0.63 12.08 -6.48
C ASN A 242 -0.04 12.15 -5.07
N LEU A 243 0.70 11.11 -4.68
CA LEU A 243 1.56 11.12 -3.49
C LEU A 243 3.04 11.21 -3.87
N SER A 244 3.79 11.97 -3.06
CA SER A 244 5.25 11.98 -3.05
C SER A 244 5.80 10.65 -2.51
N ASP A 245 7.13 10.47 -2.52
CA ASP A 245 7.74 9.26 -1.96
C ASP A 245 7.59 9.15 -0.44
N THR A 246 7.28 10.26 0.23
CA THR A 246 7.05 10.38 1.67
C THR A 246 5.57 10.58 2.02
N ASP A 247 4.67 10.25 1.10
CA ASP A 247 3.21 10.24 1.31
C ASP A 247 2.54 11.63 1.40
N GLU A 248 3.23 12.68 0.95
CA GLU A 248 2.64 14.02 0.85
C GLU A 248 1.77 14.12 -0.42
N VAL A 249 0.60 14.74 -0.31
CA VAL A 249 -0.27 15.00 -1.46
C VAL A 249 0.36 16.08 -2.34
N VAL A 250 0.50 15.78 -3.63
CA VAL A 250 1.13 16.66 -4.63
C VAL A 250 0.34 16.66 -5.94
N SER A 251 0.49 17.73 -6.73
CA SER A 251 -0.09 17.83 -8.08
C SER A 251 0.88 17.40 -9.19
N ASP A 252 2.12 17.04 -8.82
CA ASP A 252 3.13 16.60 -9.79
C ASP A 252 2.69 15.32 -10.49
N GLY A 253 2.68 15.37 -11.83
CA GLY A 253 2.23 14.25 -12.67
C GLY A 253 0.74 13.90 -12.51
N SER A 254 -0.07 14.74 -11.87
CA SER A 254 -1.51 14.53 -11.71
C SER A 254 -2.30 15.31 -12.78
N LEU A 255 -3.62 15.17 -12.76
CA LEU A 255 -4.55 15.87 -13.66
C LEU A 255 -4.75 17.34 -13.26
N SER A 256 -4.47 17.70 -12.01
CA SER A 256 -4.62 19.07 -11.54
C SER A 256 -3.29 19.83 -11.66
N TYR A 257 -3.33 21.13 -11.94
CA TYR A 257 -2.17 21.99 -11.69
C TYR A 257 -2.01 22.29 -10.21
N ASN A 258 -3.14 22.51 -9.52
CA ASN A 258 -3.18 22.78 -8.10
C ASN A 258 -4.56 22.44 -7.51
N TYR A 259 -4.65 22.42 -6.18
CA TYR A 259 -5.91 22.26 -5.46
C TYR A 259 -6.03 23.27 -4.30
N ALA A 260 -7.27 23.47 -3.84
CA ALA A 260 -7.58 24.32 -2.69
C ALA A 260 -8.63 23.64 -1.81
N ILE A 261 -8.56 23.88 -0.50
CA ILE A 261 -9.49 23.36 0.50
C ILE A 261 -10.18 24.54 1.16
N SER A 262 -11.51 24.50 1.26
CA SER A 262 -12.27 25.50 2.02
C SER A 262 -11.92 25.45 3.50
N GLU A 263 -12.13 26.57 4.21
CA GLU A 263 -11.84 26.70 5.64
C GLU A 263 -12.59 25.68 6.53
N ASP A 264 -13.72 25.15 6.06
CA ASP A 264 -14.53 24.14 6.76
C ASP A 264 -14.04 22.70 6.51
N ASN A 265 -13.00 22.49 5.69
CA ASN A 265 -12.47 21.20 5.27
C ASN A 265 -13.53 20.25 4.67
N GLN A 266 -14.56 20.80 4.03
CA GLN A 266 -15.62 20.02 3.37
C GLN A 266 -15.65 20.19 1.86
N SER A 267 -15.05 21.25 1.30
CA SER A 267 -15.00 21.48 -0.13
C SER A 267 -13.56 21.51 -0.65
N TYR A 268 -13.31 20.72 -1.69
CA TYR A 268 -12.01 20.51 -2.31
C TYR A 268 -12.10 20.89 -3.78
N TYR A 269 -11.25 21.81 -4.21
CA TYR A 269 -11.31 22.38 -5.56
C TYR A 269 -10.03 22.03 -6.31
N PHE A 270 -10.17 21.66 -7.58
CA PHE A 270 -9.07 21.21 -8.43
C PHE A 270 -9.12 21.94 -9.76
N VAL A 271 -8.05 22.66 -10.11
CA VAL A 271 -7.92 23.30 -11.43
C VAL A 271 -7.22 22.33 -12.38
N LEU A 272 -7.92 21.91 -13.43
CA LEU A 272 -7.46 20.85 -14.32
C LEU A 272 -6.53 21.38 -15.40
N ARG A 273 -5.59 20.53 -15.83
CA ARG A 273 -4.71 20.76 -16.98
C ARG A 273 -5.35 20.28 -18.28
N ASP A 274 -4.92 20.85 -19.40
CA ASP A 274 -5.39 20.50 -20.74
C ASP A 274 -4.36 19.76 -21.61
N ASP A 275 -3.29 19.24 -21.00
CA ASP A 275 -2.18 18.55 -21.68
C ASP A 275 -2.17 17.03 -21.45
N ILE A 276 -3.34 16.45 -21.14
CA ILE A 276 -3.55 15.00 -20.99
C ILE A 276 -4.78 14.57 -21.79
N ASN A 277 -4.59 13.66 -22.75
CA ASN A 277 -5.69 12.97 -23.43
C ASN A 277 -5.68 11.47 -23.10
N PHE A 278 -6.80 10.81 -23.37
CA PHE A 278 -6.83 9.36 -23.39
C PHE A 278 -6.02 8.79 -24.55
N ALA A 279 -5.42 7.62 -24.32
CA ALA A 279 -4.78 6.82 -25.34
C ALA A 279 -5.36 5.41 -25.39
N LYS A 280 -5.50 4.90 -26.61
CA LYS A 280 -5.95 3.53 -26.90
C LYS A 280 -4.81 2.72 -27.51
N VAL A 281 -4.96 1.40 -27.54
CA VAL A 281 -4.00 0.50 -28.18
C VAL A 281 -4.42 0.20 -29.62
N GLU A 282 -3.55 0.51 -30.58
CA GLU A 282 -3.68 0.06 -31.97
C GLU A 282 -2.35 -0.51 -32.45
N ASN A 283 -2.36 -1.69 -33.06
CA ASN A 283 -1.16 -2.36 -33.57
C ASN A 283 0.00 -2.44 -32.53
N ASN A 284 -0.35 -2.73 -31.28
CA ASN A 284 0.58 -2.81 -30.14
C ASN A 284 1.31 -1.49 -29.81
N GLN A 285 0.73 -0.36 -30.18
CA GLN A 285 1.20 0.98 -29.84
C GLN A 285 0.09 1.78 -29.17
N ALA A 286 0.46 2.72 -28.28
CA ALA A 286 -0.49 3.69 -27.74
C ALA A 286 -0.71 4.81 -28.75
N ILE A 287 -1.97 5.09 -29.05
CA ILE A 287 -2.40 6.16 -29.95
C ILE A 287 -3.23 7.15 -29.14
N ASP A 288 -2.81 8.41 -29.18
CA ASP A 288 -3.56 9.56 -28.65
C ASP A 288 -4.93 9.65 -29.35
N THR A 289 -6.03 9.55 -28.58
CA THR A 289 -7.39 9.63 -29.14
C THR A 289 -7.80 11.06 -29.47
N LYS A 290 -7.08 12.06 -28.92
CA LYS A 290 -7.45 13.48 -28.89
C LYS A 290 -8.63 13.81 -28.00
N ASP A 291 -9.15 12.85 -27.25
CA ASP A 291 -10.18 13.08 -26.24
C ASP A 291 -9.50 13.54 -24.95
N LEU A 292 -9.78 14.77 -24.55
CA LEU A 292 -9.25 15.38 -23.33
C LEU A 292 -9.66 14.56 -22.10
N VAL A 293 -8.78 14.44 -21.11
CA VAL A 293 -9.21 13.96 -19.79
C VAL A 293 -9.87 15.13 -19.05
N SER A 294 -11.18 15.24 -19.16
CA SER A 294 -11.93 16.44 -18.78
C SER A 294 -12.55 16.35 -17.38
N ALA A 295 -13.18 17.44 -16.94
CA ALA A 295 -13.98 17.44 -15.69
C ALA A 295 -15.19 16.52 -15.76
N GLU A 296 -15.79 16.32 -16.93
CA GLU A 296 -16.88 15.36 -17.15
C GLU A 296 -16.43 13.92 -16.84
N ASP A 297 -15.22 13.52 -17.26
CA ASP A 297 -14.65 12.21 -16.91
C ASP A 297 -14.32 12.09 -15.42
N VAL A 298 -13.92 13.19 -14.77
CA VAL A 298 -13.72 13.22 -13.31
C VAL A 298 -15.04 12.97 -12.58
N VAL A 299 -16.10 13.68 -12.96
CA VAL A 299 -17.44 13.47 -12.40
C VAL A 299 -17.87 12.02 -12.61
N PHE A 300 -17.79 11.51 -13.85
CA PHE A 300 -18.14 10.12 -14.15
C PHE A 300 -17.36 9.11 -13.30
N SER A 301 -16.04 9.29 -13.19
CA SER A 301 -15.16 8.35 -12.49
C SER A 301 -15.45 8.31 -10.99
N LEU A 302 -15.62 9.48 -10.36
CA LEU A 302 -15.81 9.58 -8.91
C LEU A 302 -17.25 9.29 -8.49
N GLU A 303 -18.26 9.63 -9.31
CA GLU A 303 -19.64 9.20 -9.08
C GLU A 303 -19.77 7.66 -9.10
N ARG A 304 -19.03 6.98 -9.98
CA ARG A 304 -18.92 5.51 -9.93
C ARG A 304 -18.21 5.06 -8.66
N ALA A 305 -17.08 5.66 -8.33
CA ALA A 305 -16.24 5.22 -7.21
C ALA A 305 -16.95 5.31 -5.84
N LYS A 306 -17.80 6.34 -5.65
CA LYS A 306 -18.58 6.53 -4.42
C LYS A 306 -19.89 5.76 -4.37
N ASP A 307 -20.26 5.03 -5.42
CA ASP A 307 -21.45 4.18 -5.45
C ASP A 307 -21.04 2.71 -5.47
N GLY A 308 -21.26 2.01 -4.36
CA GLY A 308 -20.93 0.59 -4.20
C GLY A 308 -21.67 -0.35 -5.17
N SER A 309 -22.72 0.14 -5.84
CA SER A 309 -23.50 -0.60 -6.84
C SER A 309 -23.13 -0.23 -8.28
N SER A 310 -22.16 0.66 -8.50
CA SER A 310 -21.81 1.17 -9.83
C SER A 310 -21.13 0.14 -10.74
N VAL A 311 -20.53 -0.89 -10.15
CA VAL A 311 -19.86 -1.98 -10.85
C VAL A 311 -20.01 -3.31 -10.11
N PRO A 312 -19.95 -4.44 -10.83
CA PRO A 312 -19.86 -5.74 -10.18
C PRO A 312 -18.51 -5.86 -9.46
N ASP A 313 -18.51 -6.47 -8.27
CA ASP A 313 -17.31 -6.68 -7.45
C ASP A 313 -16.54 -5.37 -7.19
N HIS A 314 -17.24 -4.32 -6.74
CA HIS A 314 -16.61 -3.06 -6.36
C HIS A 314 -15.70 -3.26 -5.14
N ARG A 315 -14.40 -2.95 -5.26
CA ARG A 315 -13.38 -3.29 -4.23
C ARG A 315 -12.83 -2.12 -3.44
N THR A 316 -13.22 -0.90 -3.80
CA THR A 316 -12.68 0.33 -3.20
C THR A 316 -13.76 1.32 -2.78
N TYR A 317 -14.99 0.88 -2.53
CA TYR A 317 -16.11 1.78 -2.21
C TYR A 317 -15.87 2.50 -0.88
N SER A 318 -15.39 1.78 0.14
CA SER A 318 -15.06 2.32 1.47
C SER A 318 -14.03 3.48 1.43
N ILE A 319 -13.23 3.57 0.37
CA ILE A 319 -12.26 4.64 0.15
C ILE A 319 -12.95 5.92 -0.34
N HIS A 320 -14.07 5.79 -1.05
CA HIS A 320 -14.73 6.90 -1.75
C HIS A 320 -16.12 7.24 -1.20
N GLU A 321 -16.65 6.45 -0.25
CA GLU A 321 -18.00 6.62 0.33
C GLU A 321 -18.24 7.97 1.03
N ASN A 322 -17.17 8.68 1.42
CA ASN A 322 -17.26 9.99 2.06
C ASN A 322 -17.34 11.15 1.06
N ILE A 323 -17.30 10.88 -0.24
CA ILE A 323 -17.61 11.88 -1.27
C ILE A 323 -19.13 12.08 -1.29
N ASP A 324 -19.59 13.32 -1.12
CA ASP A 324 -20.99 13.68 -1.23
C ASP A 324 -21.33 14.06 -2.67
N THR A 325 -20.77 15.18 -3.17
CA THR A 325 -20.96 15.62 -4.57
C THR A 325 -19.64 15.81 -5.30
N VAL A 326 -19.69 15.64 -6.63
CA VAL A 326 -18.62 15.97 -7.57
C VAL A 326 -19.21 16.87 -8.64
N GLU A 327 -18.77 18.13 -8.68
CA GLU A 327 -19.41 19.20 -9.46
C GLU A 327 -18.37 19.93 -10.33
N ILE A 328 -18.79 20.32 -11.54
CA ILE A 328 -18.02 21.25 -12.37
C ILE A 328 -18.42 22.67 -11.99
N ILE A 329 -17.44 23.51 -11.65
CA ILE A 329 -17.69 24.91 -11.35
C ILE A 329 -17.96 25.66 -12.64
N THR A 330 -19.09 26.38 -12.70
CA THR A 330 -19.48 27.18 -13.88
C THR A 330 -19.45 28.69 -13.62
N ASP A 331 -19.18 29.10 -12.38
CA ASP A 331 -19.14 30.50 -11.97
C ASP A 331 -17.87 30.79 -11.17
N ILE A 332 -16.95 31.53 -11.78
CA ILE A 332 -15.68 31.93 -11.17
C ILE A 332 -15.87 32.77 -9.89
N THR A 333 -16.98 33.51 -9.78
CA THR A 333 -17.24 34.36 -8.61
C THR A 333 -17.50 33.53 -7.34
N ALA A 334 -18.01 32.31 -7.50
CA ALA A 334 -18.19 31.36 -6.39
C ALA A 334 -16.85 31.02 -5.71
N LEU A 335 -15.73 31.07 -6.44
CA LEU A 335 -14.40 30.78 -5.91
C LEU A 335 -13.78 31.96 -5.14
N GLN A 336 -14.21 33.19 -5.45
CA GLN A 336 -13.74 34.40 -4.76
C GLN A 336 -14.38 34.57 -3.38
N SER A 337 -15.58 34.01 -3.17
CA SER A 337 -16.28 34.10 -1.90
C SER A 337 -15.82 33.08 -0.86
N VAL A 338 -15.16 31.99 -1.27
CA VAL A 338 -14.78 30.89 -0.36
C VAL A 338 -13.36 31.11 0.15
N GLN A 339 -13.20 31.17 1.46
CA GLN A 339 -11.90 31.29 2.13
C GLN A 339 -11.26 29.92 2.32
N THR A 340 -9.92 29.91 2.36
CA THR A 340 -9.11 28.73 2.70
C THR A 340 -8.51 28.87 4.09
N ALA A 341 -8.28 27.76 4.77
CA ALA A 341 -7.70 27.76 6.12
C ALA A 341 -6.29 28.37 6.17
N ASP A 342 -5.52 28.21 5.08
CA ASP A 342 -4.14 28.74 4.95
C ASP A 342 -4.10 30.21 4.51
N GLY A 343 -5.27 30.84 4.34
CA GLY A 343 -5.43 32.25 4.01
C GLY A 343 -5.56 32.54 2.50
N GLY A 344 -6.41 33.52 2.19
CA GLY A 344 -6.80 33.87 0.82
C GLY A 344 -8.02 33.08 0.35
N THR A 345 -8.52 33.45 -0.82
CA THR A 345 -9.68 32.80 -1.44
C THR A 345 -9.27 31.51 -2.14
N VAL A 346 -10.25 30.63 -2.40
CA VAL A 346 -10.05 29.45 -3.26
C VAL A 346 -9.48 29.85 -4.62
N LEU A 347 -9.98 30.94 -5.21
CA LEU A 347 -9.45 31.46 -6.48
C LEU A 347 -7.96 31.85 -6.37
N ASP A 348 -7.56 32.51 -5.27
CA ASP A 348 -6.16 32.92 -5.06
C ASP A 348 -5.22 31.72 -4.97
N VAL A 349 -5.66 30.63 -4.32
CA VAL A 349 -4.88 29.39 -4.19
C VAL A 349 -4.78 28.67 -5.53
N LEU A 350 -5.90 28.47 -6.22
CA LEU A 350 -5.93 27.78 -7.52
C LEU A 350 -5.15 28.53 -8.60
N SER A 351 -5.10 29.87 -8.54
CA SER A 351 -4.40 30.69 -9.54
C SER A 351 -2.87 30.63 -9.45
N LYS A 352 -2.31 29.93 -8.45
CA LYS A 352 -0.86 29.79 -8.28
C LYS A 352 -0.27 28.82 -9.29
N GLN A 353 0.87 29.18 -9.88
CA GLN A 353 1.69 28.30 -10.74
C GLN A 353 0.95 27.77 -11.98
N LEU A 354 -0.06 28.50 -12.48
CA LEU A 354 -0.76 28.17 -13.71
C LEU A 354 -0.04 28.70 -14.97
N PRO A 355 -0.24 28.08 -16.14
CA PRO A 355 0.25 28.57 -17.42
C PRO A 355 -0.23 30.00 -17.76
N ALA A 356 -1.48 30.29 -17.43
CA ALA A 356 -2.10 31.60 -17.56
C ALA A 356 -3.09 31.85 -16.40
N THR A 357 -3.34 33.12 -16.08
CA THR A 357 -4.36 33.49 -15.09
C THR A 357 -5.74 32.95 -15.50
N ILE A 358 -6.53 32.47 -14.53
CA ILE A 358 -7.91 32.04 -14.76
C ILE A 358 -8.74 33.26 -15.16
N ALA A 359 -9.07 33.36 -16.45
CA ALA A 359 -9.92 34.40 -17.02
C ALA A 359 -11.40 33.96 -17.05
N GLU A 360 -11.63 32.66 -17.29
CA GLU A 360 -12.95 32.05 -17.41
C GLU A 360 -12.89 30.62 -16.84
N VAL A 361 -13.96 30.21 -16.16
CA VAL A 361 -14.17 28.79 -15.81
C VAL A 361 -15.22 28.26 -16.78
N VAL A 362 -14.88 27.18 -17.48
CA VAL A 362 -15.72 26.59 -18.54
C VAL A 362 -16.28 25.25 -18.08
N GLU A 363 -17.51 24.96 -18.48
CA GLU A 363 -18.16 23.69 -18.17
C GLU A 363 -17.76 22.61 -19.16
N ASN A 364 -17.82 22.91 -20.46
CA ASN A 364 -17.65 21.94 -21.54
C ASN A 364 -16.17 21.77 -21.93
N GLU A 365 -15.75 20.52 -22.12
CA GLU A 365 -14.40 20.18 -22.59
C GLU A 365 -13.96 20.92 -23.87
N ALA A 366 -14.89 21.20 -24.80
CA ALA A 366 -14.59 21.83 -26.08
C ALA A 366 -14.20 23.31 -25.96
N ASP A 367 -14.51 23.94 -24.82
CA ASP A 367 -14.19 25.33 -24.53
C ASP A 367 -12.89 25.50 -23.72
N VAL A 368 -12.24 24.39 -23.34
CA VAL A 368 -10.99 24.40 -22.56
C VAL A 368 -9.84 24.94 -23.41
N ASP A 369 -9.13 25.92 -22.86
CA ASP A 369 -7.91 26.51 -23.43
C ASP A 369 -7.13 27.17 -22.28
N ASN A 370 -6.27 26.41 -21.62
CA ASN A 370 -5.54 26.88 -20.44
C ASN A 370 -4.59 28.03 -20.82
N ALA A 371 -4.05 28.03 -22.05
CA ALA A 371 -3.19 29.11 -22.55
C ALA A 371 -3.95 30.44 -22.70
N ALA A 372 -5.24 30.39 -23.03
CA ALA A 372 -6.14 31.54 -23.06
C ALA A 372 -6.77 31.87 -21.69
N GLY A 373 -6.46 31.11 -20.64
CA GLY A 373 -7.01 31.31 -19.30
C GLY A 373 -8.39 30.69 -19.08
N LYS A 374 -8.80 29.75 -19.92
CA LYS A 374 -10.07 29.00 -19.81
C LYS A 374 -9.82 27.63 -19.20
N TYR A 375 -10.31 27.42 -17.99
CA TYR A 375 -10.05 26.21 -17.22
C TYR A 375 -11.34 25.51 -16.84
N GLN A 376 -11.30 24.19 -16.78
CA GLN A 376 -12.26 23.42 -15.99
C GLN A 376 -11.79 23.37 -14.54
N ILE A 377 -12.73 23.51 -13.60
CA ILE A 377 -12.48 23.36 -12.16
C ILE A 377 -13.50 22.39 -11.60
N VAL A 378 -13.02 21.35 -10.92
CA VAL A 378 -13.85 20.37 -10.23
C VAL A 378 -13.91 20.73 -8.75
N LYS A 379 -15.12 20.67 -8.18
CA LYS A 379 -15.36 20.74 -6.75
C LYS A 379 -15.86 19.39 -6.24
N ILE A 380 -15.24 18.91 -5.18
CA ILE A 380 -15.66 17.71 -4.45
C ILE A 380 -16.12 18.17 -3.07
N THR A 381 -17.27 17.69 -2.60
CA THR A 381 -17.72 17.91 -1.23
C THR A 381 -17.70 16.63 -0.40
N THR A 382 -17.57 16.78 0.91
CA THR A 382 -17.74 15.71 1.88
C THR A 382 -18.84 16.11 2.87
N PRO A 383 -19.62 15.16 3.43
CA PRO A 383 -20.78 15.48 4.27
C PRO A 383 -20.37 16.05 5.65
N THR A 384 -19.13 15.78 6.06
CA THR A 384 -18.47 16.29 7.26
C THR A 384 -17.03 16.65 6.90
N PRO A 385 -16.30 17.42 7.74
CA PRO A 385 -14.89 17.69 7.50
C PRO A 385 -14.12 16.38 7.34
N PHE A 386 -13.50 16.15 6.18
CA PHE A 386 -12.86 14.87 5.86
C PHE A 386 -11.59 15.05 5.02
N PRO A 387 -10.52 15.65 5.60
CA PRO A 387 -9.27 15.96 4.89
C PRO A 387 -8.59 14.74 4.24
N GLN A 388 -8.92 13.53 4.71
CA GLN A 388 -8.42 12.26 4.20
C GLN A 388 -8.80 12.01 2.72
N VAL A 389 -9.84 12.68 2.21
CA VAL A 389 -10.29 12.53 0.82
C VAL A 389 -9.16 12.80 -0.18
N LEU A 390 -8.23 13.72 0.11
CA LEU A 390 -7.10 14.02 -0.78
C LEU A 390 -6.19 12.80 -0.98
N ASN A 391 -5.88 12.07 0.09
CA ASN A 391 -5.08 10.85 0.03
C ASN A 391 -5.82 9.73 -0.73
N TYR A 392 -7.15 9.69 -0.62
CA TYR A 392 -8.01 8.73 -1.33
C TYR A 392 -8.11 9.02 -2.82
N LEU A 393 -8.16 10.30 -3.20
CA LEU A 393 -8.07 10.72 -4.60
C LEU A 393 -6.70 10.42 -5.22
N ALA A 394 -5.64 10.32 -4.41
CA ALA A 394 -4.31 9.91 -4.85
C ALA A 394 -4.12 8.38 -4.94
N HIS A 395 -5.07 7.59 -4.42
CA HIS A 395 -5.08 6.14 -4.57
C HIS A 395 -5.32 5.74 -6.03
N GLN A 396 -4.81 4.57 -6.46
CA GLN A 396 -5.00 4.09 -7.84
C GLN A 396 -6.47 4.06 -8.28
N SER A 397 -7.40 3.77 -7.34
CA SER A 397 -8.84 3.75 -7.62
C SER A 397 -9.49 5.13 -7.77
N GLY A 398 -8.79 6.21 -7.45
CA GLY A 398 -9.15 7.56 -7.87
C GLY A 398 -8.73 7.88 -9.31
N GLY A 399 -8.28 6.88 -10.07
CA GLY A 399 -7.88 7.01 -11.47
C GLY A 399 -9.05 7.40 -12.37
N ILE A 400 -8.83 8.41 -13.22
CA ILE A 400 -9.84 8.95 -14.12
C ILE A 400 -9.90 8.11 -15.39
N VAL A 401 -11.07 7.55 -15.64
CA VAL A 401 -11.38 6.67 -16.79
C VAL A 401 -12.22 7.42 -17.83
N SER A 402 -12.11 7.02 -19.09
CA SER A 402 -12.94 7.58 -20.16
C SER A 402 -14.39 7.12 -20.01
N GLN A 403 -15.31 8.07 -19.84
CA GLN A 403 -16.75 7.79 -19.79
C GLN A 403 -17.22 7.03 -21.03
N ALA A 404 -16.76 7.47 -22.21
CA ALA A 404 -17.11 6.87 -23.49
C ALA A 404 -16.65 5.40 -23.58
N ALA A 405 -15.39 5.11 -23.21
CA ALA A 405 -14.86 3.76 -23.27
C ALA A 405 -15.55 2.81 -22.28
N VAL A 406 -15.75 3.26 -21.04
CA VAL A 406 -16.41 2.43 -20.01
C VAL A 406 -17.86 2.14 -20.40
N THR A 407 -18.62 3.15 -20.84
CA THR A 407 -20.04 2.99 -21.20
C THR A 407 -20.22 2.13 -22.46
N ALA A 408 -19.26 2.16 -23.39
CA ALA A 408 -19.30 1.33 -24.58
C ALA A 408 -19.12 -0.17 -24.29
N ILE A 409 -18.40 -0.52 -23.21
CA ILE A 409 -18.11 -1.92 -22.84
C ILE A 409 -19.10 -2.44 -21.78
N ASN A 410 -19.37 -1.65 -20.74
CA ASN A 410 -20.27 -2.03 -19.64
C ASN A 410 -21.73 -1.87 -20.04
N THR A 411 -22.20 -2.67 -21.00
CA THR A 411 -23.59 -2.65 -21.49
C THR A 411 -24.53 -3.59 -20.74
N PHE A 412 -24.03 -4.28 -19.71
CA PHE A 412 -24.79 -5.19 -18.86
C PHE A 412 -25.39 -4.45 -17.66
N ASP A 413 -26.44 -5.02 -17.09
CA ASP A 413 -26.96 -4.59 -15.80
C ASP A 413 -26.11 -5.19 -14.66
N VAL A 414 -25.74 -4.37 -13.68
CA VAL A 414 -24.79 -4.77 -12.62
C VAL A 414 -25.36 -5.87 -11.74
N GLU A 415 -26.67 -5.85 -11.45
CA GLU A 415 -27.33 -6.87 -10.61
C GLU A 415 -27.35 -8.25 -11.28
N SER A 416 -27.34 -8.28 -12.61
CA SER A 416 -27.34 -9.51 -13.41
C SER A 416 -25.97 -9.88 -13.98
N TYR A 417 -24.89 -9.24 -13.51
CA TYR A 417 -23.54 -9.56 -13.95
C TYR A 417 -23.17 -11.02 -13.64
N ASP A 418 -22.55 -11.67 -14.63
CA ASP A 418 -22.04 -13.04 -14.56
C ASP A 418 -20.68 -13.05 -15.25
N PRO A 419 -19.57 -13.28 -14.53
CA PRO A 419 -18.23 -13.25 -15.09
C PRO A 419 -17.98 -14.34 -16.15
N ASN A 420 -18.88 -15.33 -16.30
CA ASN A 420 -18.77 -16.34 -17.35
C ASN A 420 -19.44 -15.93 -18.68
N VAL A 421 -20.25 -14.87 -18.66
CA VAL A 421 -21.05 -14.42 -19.81
C VAL A 421 -20.67 -13.00 -20.22
N HIS A 422 -20.43 -12.14 -19.24
CA HIS A 422 -20.18 -10.72 -19.43
C HIS A 422 -18.69 -10.41 -19.37
N VAL A 423 -18.25 -9.47 -20.22
CA VAL A 423 -16.90 -8.91 -20.20
C VAL A 423 -17.03 -7.45 -19.80
N ALA A 424 -16.53 -7.10 -18.62
CA ALA A 424 -16.51 -5.73 -18.13
C ALA A 424 -15.29 -4.97 -18.65
N TYR A 425 -15.40 -3.64 -18.68
CA TYR A 425 -14.23 -2.79 -18.82
C TYR A 425 -13.20 -3.18 -17.74
N GLY A 426 -11.94 -3.18 -18.13
CA GLY A 426 -10.83 -3.65 -17.33
C GLY A 426 -10.67 -5.17 -17.17
N ASP A 427 -11.51 -6.01 -17.78
CA ASP A 427 -11.34 -7.46 -17.67
C ASP A 427 -9.98 -7.92 -18.24
N GLN A 428 -9.20 -8.63 -17.44
CA GLN A 428 -7.85 -9.04 -17.84
C GLN A 428 -7.82 -9.97 -19.08
N THR A 429 -8.92 -10.66 -19.39
CA THR A 429 -9.01 -11.58 -20.53
C THR A 429 -8.89 -10.85 -21.87
N THR A 430 -9.24 -9.56 -21.92
CA THR A 430 -9.22 -8.75 -23.13
C THR A 430 -7.83 -8.24 -23.49
N VAL A 431 -6.91 -8.22 -22.52
CA VAL A 431 -5.49 -7.93 -22.73
C VAL A 431 -4.63 -9.19 -22.74
N THR A 432 -5.21 -10.37 -22.50
CA THR A 432 -4.45 -11.63 -22.53
C THR A 432 -4.24 -12.08 -23.96
N GLU A 433 -3.01 -12.41 -24.32
CA GLU A 433 -2.69 -13.02 -25.62
C GLU A 433 -3.54 -14.29 -25.84
N GLY A 434 -4.18 -14.38 -27.01
CA GLY A 434 -5.00 -15.53 -27.36
C GLY A 434 -6.30 -15.13 -28.05
N ALA A 435 -7.27 -16.06 -28.05
CA ALA A 435 -8.53 -15.90 -28.78
C ALA A 435 -9.44 -14.81 -28.21
N THR A 436 -9.29 -14.44 -26.94
CA THR A 436 -10.07 -13.40 -26.26
C THR A 436 -9.42 -12.02 -26.33
N TYR A 437 -8.23 -11.91 -26.92
CA TYR A 437 -7.52 -10.63 -27.02
C TYR A 437 -8.35 -9.61 -27.81
N ALA A 438 -8.74 -8.55 -27.13
CA ALA A 438 -9.56 -7.45 -27.64
C ALA A 438 -9.36 -6.22 -26.74
N ASN A 439 -8.14 -5.69 -26.71
CA ASN A 439 -7.79 -4.58 -25.83
C ASN A 439 -8.68 -3.36 -26.10
N HIS A 440 -9.51 -3.01 -25.12
CA HIS A 440 -10.47 -1.90 -25.15
C HIS A 440 -10.11 -0.80 -24.13
N LEU A 441 -8.88 -0.80 -23.61
CA LEU A 441 -8.46 0.16 -22.60
C LEU A 441 -8.33 1.56 -23.21
N ALA A 442 -8.81 2.56 -22.49
CA ALA A 442 -8.56 3.98 -22.72
C ALA A 442 -7.84 4.53 -21.49
N ALA A 443 -6.51 4.62 -21.58
CA ALA A 443 -5.64 4.97 -20.48
C ALA A 443 -5.24 6.45 -20.54
N SER A 444 -5.21 7.11 -19.39
CA SER A 444 -4.90 8.54 -19.24
C SER A 444 -3.53 8.78 -18.58
N GLY A 445 -2.91 7.74 -18.03
CA GLY A 445 -1.62 7.80 -17.34
C GLY A 445 -0.41 7.72 -18.27
N PRO A 446 0.81 7.69 -17.70
CA PRO A 446 2.06 7.68 -18.47
C PRO A 446 2.28 6.47 -19.37
N TYR A 447 1.64 5.32 -19.08
CA TYR A 447 1.81 4.09 -19.86
C TYR A 447 0.49 3.38 -20.11
N VAL A 448 0.40 2.67 -21.23
CA VAL A 448 -0.78 1.87 -21.61
C VAL A 448 -0.40 0.40 -21.67
N LEU A 449 -1.18 -0.47 -21.01
CA LEU A 449 -1.03 -1.92 -21.14
C LEU A 449 -1.48 -2.35 -22.54
N VAL A 450 -0.56 -2.97 -23.29
CA VAL A 450 -0.82 -3.49 -24.64
C VAL A 450 -1.38 -4.90 -24.57
N GLN A 451 -0.64 -5.79 -23.92
CA GLN A 451 -1.00 -7.20 -23.81
C GLN A 451 -0.29 -7.83 -22.61
N LYS A 452 -0.77 -8.99 -22.18
CA LYS A 452 -0.07 -9.85 -21.24
C LYS A 452 -0.16 -11.32 -21.64
N ASN A 453 0.73 -12.12 -21.09
CA ASN A 453 0.64 -13.58 -21.06
C ASN A 453 1.00 -14.06 -19.64
N ASP A 454 1.22 -15.35 -19.45
CA ASP A 454 1.56 -15.93 -18.13
C ASP A 454 2.94 -15.50 -17.61
N TYR A 455 3.81 -14.96 -18.47
CA TYR A 455 5.20 -14.60 -18.15
C TYR A 455 5.43 -13.10 -18.01
N GLU A 456 4.67 -12.26 -18.72
CA GLU A 456 4.86 -10.80 -18.68
C GLU A 456 3.62 -10.00 -19.09
N ALA A 457 3.60 -8.72 -18.70
CA ALA A 457 2.69 -7.70 -19.21
C ALA A 457 3.50 -6.57 -19.90
N ILE A 458 3.13 -6.24 -21.13
CA ILE A 458 3.83 -5.27 -21.98
C ILE A 458 3.11 -3.93 -21.96
N PHE A 459 3.83 -2.89 -21.57
CA PHE A 459 3.37 -1.51 -21.57
C PHE A 459 4.15 -0.69 -22.58
N VAL A 460 3.48 0.30 -23.16
CA VAL A 460 4.10 1.30 -24.03
C VAL A 460 3.81 2.70 -23.51
N LYS A 461 4.73 3.62 -23.75
CA LYS A 461 4.59 5.03 -23.42
C LYS A 461 3.30 5.59 -23.99
N ASN A 462 2.55 6.33 -23.18
CA ASN A 462 1.42 7.12 -23.65
C ASN A 462 1.95 8.44 -24.27
N PRO A 463 1.82 8.66 -25.59
CA PRO A 463 2.25 9.90 -26.21
C PRO A 463 1.38 11.12 -25.83
N ALA A 464 0.23 10.88 -25.20
CA ALA A 464 -0.77 11.89 -24.86
C ALA A 464 -0.70 12.35 -23.40
N TYR A 465 0.29 11.91 -22.63
CA TYR A 465 0.45 12.27 -21.22
C TYR A 465 1.58 13.30 -21.04
N GLN A 466 1.20 14.55 -20.76
CA GLN A 466 2.10 15.68 -20.45
C GLN A 466 3.33 15.78 -21.37
N ALA A 467 3.12 15.63 -22.68
CA ALA A 467 4.17 15.62 -23.68
C ALA A 467 5.00 16.92 -23.65
N GLY A 468 6.33 16.80 -23.70
CA GLY A 468 7.26 17.93 -23.65
C GLY A 468 7.53 18.50 -22.26
N THR A 469 6.90 17.95 -21.21
CA THR A 469 7.11 18.39 -19.82
C THR A 469 8.16 17.53 -19.09
N ALA A 470 8.51 17.90 -17.86
CA ALA A 470 9.36 17.08 -17.01
C ALA A 470 8.75 15.68 -16.72
N ASN A 471 7.42 15.59 -16.65
CA ASN A 471 6.66 14.37 -16.35
C ASN A 471 6.47 13.47 -17.56
N GLU A 472 6.85 13.90 -18.77
CA GLU A 472 6.80 13.04 -19.94
C GLU A 472 7.61 11.75 -19.68
N PRO A 473 7.03 10.55 -19.90
CA PRO A 473 7.71 9.29 -19.63
C PRO A 473 8.95 9.14 -20.49
N LYS A 474 10.06 8.73 -19.88
CA LYS A 474 11.34 8.65 -20.60
C LYS A 474 11.45 7.37 -21.42
N ILE A 475 10.99 6.22 -20.92
CA ILE A 475 11.10 4.92 -21.57
C ILE A 475 9.94 4.67 -22.52
N ASP A 476 10.21 4.16 -23.72
CA ASP A 476 9.16 3.87 -24.71
C ASP A 476 8.42 2.55 -24.43
N LYS A 477 9.13 1.53 -23.91
CA LYS A 477 8.57 0.19 -23.66
C LYS A 477 8.98 -0.38 -22.31
N ILE A 478 7.99 -0.88 -21.57
CA ILE A 478 8.17 -1.56 -20.29
C ILE A 478 7.62 -2.99 -20.42
N SER A 479 8.37 -3.97 -19.92
CA SER A 479 7.86 -5.32 -19.63
C SER A 479 7.81 -5.50 -18.12
N VAL A 480 6.65 -5.87 -17.59
CA VAL A 480 6.50 -6.34 -16.21
C VAL A 480 6.56 -7.85 -16.24
N ARG A 481 7.68 -8.42 -15.79
CA ARG A 481 7.93 -9.86 -15.80
C ARG A 481 7.41 -10.53 -14.52
N PHE A 482 6.68 -11.63 -14.70
CA PHE A 482 6.09 -12.41 -13.63
C PHE A 482 7.05 -13.49 -13.12
N ILE A 483 7.61 -13.29 -11.93
CA ILE A 483 8.49 -14.27 -11.25
C ILE A 483 8.03 -14.41 -9.81
N GLN A 484 7.30 -15.48 -9.51
CA GLN A 484 6.68 -15.68 -8.20
C GLN A 484 7.71 -15.94 -7.08
N ASP A 485 8.77 -16.70 -7.38
CA ASP A 485 9.81 -17.04 -6.40
C ASP A 485 10.84 -15.92 -6.27
N ASN A 486 11.01 -15.39 -5.06
CA ASN A 486 11.86 -14.22 -4.82
C ASN A 486 13.36 -14.51 -4.99
N ASP A 487 13.84 -15.73 -4.71
CA ASP A 487 15.24 -16.11 -4.92
C ASP A 487 15.55 -16.22 -6.44
N SER A 488 14.60 -16.75 -7.21
CA SER A 488 14.66 -16.75 -8.68
C SER A 488 14.62 -15.33 -9.24
N ALA A 489 13.78 -14.45 -8.70
CA ALA A 489 13.72 -13.05 -9.11
C ALA A 489 15.02 -12.28 -8.80
N LEU A 490 15.62 -12.52 -7.62
CA LEU A 490 16.94 -11.98 -7.29
C LEU A 490 18.04 -12.49 -8.23
N SER A 491 17.97 -13.77 -8.62
CA SER A 491 18.91 -14.33 -9.59
C SER A 491 18.74 -13.68 -10.98
N ALA A 492 17.50 -13.46 -11.42
CA ALA A 492 17.20 -12.74 -12.65
C ALA A 492 17.74 -11.30 -12.62
N LEU A 493 17.62 -10.60 -11.48
CA LEU A 493 18.18 -9.25 -11.31
C LEU A 493 19.70 -9.26 -11.48
N ARG A 494 20.40 -10.17 -10.80
CA ARG A 494 21.88 -10.28 -10.88
C ARG A 494 22.38 -10.58 -12.29
N ASN A 495 21.60 -11.34 -13.06
CA ASN A 495 21.90 -11.66 -14.45
C ASN A 495 21.53 -10.53 -15.42
N GLY A 496 20.85 -9.47 -14.97
CA GLY A 496 20.33 -8.41 -15.83
C GLY A 496 19.10 -8.81 -16.66
N GLU A 497 18.43 -9.91 -16.32
CA GLU A 497 17.20 -10.37 -16.98
C GLU A 497 15.96 -9.58 -16.55
N ILE A 498 16.04 -8.95 -15.37
CA ILE A 498 15.15 -7.89 -14.91
C ILE A 498 16.01 -6.70 -14.46
N HIS A 499 15.47 -5.51 -14.56
CA HIS A 499 16.17 -4.27 -14.20
C HIS A 499 15.81 -3.76 -12.81
N VAL A 500 14.58 -4.04 -12.33
CA VAL A 500 14.11 -3.65 -11.00
C VAL A 500 13.39 -4.82 -10.33
N LEU A 501 13.84 -5.18 -9.13
CA LEU A 501 13.22 -6.13 -8.23
C LEU A 501 12.52 -5.38 -7.10
N GLN A 502 11.19 -5.54 -6.97
CA GLN A 502 10.38 -4.75 -6.04
C GLN A 502 10.64 -5.08 -4.55
N ALA A 503 10.97 -6.33 -4.25
CA ALA A 503 11.19 -6.81 -2.90
C ALA A 503 12.38 -7.79 -2.84
N VAL A 504 13.55 -7.27 -2.45
CA VAL A 504 14.72 -8.11 -2.16
C VAL A 504 14.47 -8.84 -0.84
N PRO A 505 14.68 -10.18 -0.77
CA PRO A 505 14.59 -10.90 0.49
C PRO A 505 15.53 -10.30 1.55
N GLU A 506 15.01 -10.05 2.75
CA GLU A 506 15.77 -9.40 3.83
C GLU A 506 17.01 -10.20 4.26
N THR A 507 17.00 -11.52 4.09
CA THR A 507 18.14 -12.39 4.35
C THR A 507 19.22 -12.36 3.25
N LYS A 508 18.99 -11.60 2.17
CA LYS A 508 19.84 -11.53 0.98
C LYS A 508 20.30 -10.11 0.66
N LEU A 509 20.08 -9.14 1.54
CA LEU A 509 20.49 -7.74 1.29
C LEU A 509 21.99 -7.61 1.01
N ASP A 510 22.83 -8.39 1.72
CA ASP A 510 24.29 -8.42 1.50
C ASP A 510 24.68 -8.91 0.11
N VAL A 511 23.86 -9.77 -0.51
CA VAL A 511 24.09 -10.23 -1.88
C VAL A 511 23.95 -9.07 -2.87
N VAL A 512 22.97 -8.18 -2.65
CA VAL A 512 22.76 -7.00 -3.49
C VAL A 512 23.81 -5.93 -3.19
N ASN A 513 24.10 -5.66 -1.92
CA ASN A 513 25.12 -4.67 -1.53
C ASN A 513 26.54 -5.05 -1.98
N GLY A 514 26.83 -6.35 -2.10
CA GLY A 514 28.14 -6.86 -2.52
C GLY A 514 28.36 -6.97 -4.03
N ASP A 515 27.34 -6.71 -4.86
CA ASP A 515 27.44 -6.81 -6.32
C ASP A 515 27.59 -5.42 -6.94
N GLU A 516 28.69 -5.19 -7.67
CA GLU A 516 29.02 -3.89 -8.27
C GLU A 516 28.02 -3.44 -9.36
N ASN A 517 27.21 -4.36 -9.89
CA ASN A 517 26.21 -4.07 -10.92
C ASN A 517 24.84 -3.73 -10.34
N LEU A 518 24.69 -3.82 -9.01
CA LEU A 518 23.41 -3.63 -8.33
C LEU A 518 23.41 -2.41 -7.42
N THR A 519 22.22 -1.92 -7.13
CA THR A 519 21.97 -0.94 -6.08
C THR A 519 20.77 -1.37 -5.27
N LEU A 520 20.93 -1.39 -3.94
CA LEU A 520 19.84 -1.60 -3.01
C LEU A 520 19.28 -0.24 -2.57
N LYS A 521 18.00 -0.01 -2.84
CA LYS A 521 17.24 1.08 -2.20
C LYS A 521 16.50 0.55 -1.00
N THR A 522 16.59 1.29 0.10
CA THR A 522 15.91 1.00 1.35
C THR A 522 15.08 2.20 1.76
N ALA A 523 13.82 1.95 2.12
CA ALA A 523 12.94 2.96 2.67
C ALA A 523 12.12 2.37 3.82
N ASP A 524 11.60 3.24 4.68
CA ASP A 524 10.55 2.82 5.58
C ASP A 524 9.29 2.45 4.79
N SER A 525 8.53 1.49 5.27
CA SER A 525 7.25 1.10 4.68
C SER A 525 6.10 1.47 5.60
N ASN A 526 4.89 1.47 5.05
CA ASN A 526 3.66 1.52 5.85
C ASN A 526 3.13 0.12 6.22
N ALA A 527 3.96 -0.92 6.09
CA ALA A 527 3.56 -2.29 6.37
C ALA A 527 3.78 -2.63 7.84
N VAL A 528 2.71 -3.01 8.54
CA VAL A 528 2.73 -3.49 9.92
C VAL A 528 2.34 -4.96 9.96
N SER A 529 3.16 -5.77 10.62
CA SER A 529 2.82 -7.17 10.96
C SER A 529 2.29 -7.24 12.38
N TYR A 530 1.21 -7.99 12.59
CA TYR A 530 0.51 -8.09 13.86
C TYR A 530 -0.23 -9.42 13.99
N LEU A 531 -0.50 -9.83 15.22
CA LEU A 531 -1.47 -10.88 15.51
C LEU A 531 -2.86 -10.26 15.57
N LEU A 532 -3.80 -10.77 14.79
CA LEU A 532 -5.21 -10.43 14.84
C LEU A 532 -5.97 -11.47 15.66
N MET A 533 -6.72 -11.03 16.66
CA MET A 533 -7.49 -11.90 17.54
C MET A 533 -8.75 -12.41 16.82
N ASN A 534 -9.09 -13.68 17.00
CA ASN A 534 -10.32 -14.25 16.48
C ASN A 534 -11.53 -13.74 17.28
N PRO A 535 -12.51 -13.05 16.66
CA PRO A 535 -13.65 -12.48 17.35
C PRO A 535 -14.78 -13.48 17.61
N LYS A 536 -14.66 -14.76 17.21
CA LYS A 536 -15.77 -15.73 17.27
C LYS A 536 -15.32 -17.11 17.74
N GLY A 537 -16.18 -17.76 18.53
CA GLY A 537 -16.10 -19.20 18.82
C GLY A 537 -14.91 -19.66 19.68
N ARG A 538 -14.10 -18.74 20.19
CA ARG A 538 -12.92 -19.00 21.03
C ARG A 538 -12.91 -18.10 22.26
N ASP A 539 -12.14 -18.48 23.27
CA ASP A 539 -12.04 -17.70 24.52
C ASP A 539 -11.46 -16.30 24.29
N VAL A 540 -10.57 -16.14 23.31
CA VAL A 540 -10.01 -14.84 22.90
C VAL A 540 -11.07 -13.87 22.40
N ALA A 541 -12.24 -14.35 21.94
CA ALA A 541 -13.33 -13.50 21.49
C ALA A 541 -13.98 -12.75 22.67
N THR A 542 -14.13 -13.44 23.80
CA THR A 542 -14.91 -12.94 24.95
C THR A 542 -14.05 -12.48 26.12
N SER A 543 -12.82 -12.99 26.25
CA SER A 543 -11.92 -12.62 27.34
C SER A 543 -10.92 -11.55 26.91
N VAL A 544 -11.11 -10.33 27.42
CA VAL A 544 -10.13 -9.24 27.28
C VAL A 544 -8.81 -9.56 27.98
N ASP A 545 -8.86 -10.26 29.13
CA ASP A 545 -7.65 -10.61 29.87
C ASP A 545 -6.81 -11.62 29.11
N LEU A 546 -7.41 -12.63 28.47
CA LEU A 546 -6.66 -13.55 27.60
C LEU A 546 -5.98 -12.81 26.45
N ARG A 547 -6.68 -11.85 25.81
CA ARG A 547 -6.08 -11.02 24.74
C ARG A 547 -4.94 -10.15 25.25
N LYS A 548 -5.08 -9.52 26.43
CA LYS A 548 -4.01 -8.73 27.06
C LYS A 548 -2.81 -9.59 27.46
N ALA A 549 -3.03 -10.80 27.94
CA ALA A 549 -1.97 -11.75 28.24
C ALA A 549 -1.15 -12.11 26.97
N ILE A 550 -1.82 -12.28 25.82
CA ILE A 550 -1.14 -12.47 24.53
C ILE A 550 -0.39 -11.19 24.12
N LEU A 551 -1.03 -10.01 24.20
CA LEU A 551 -0.43 -8.72 23.84
C LEU A 551 0.89 -8.46 24.58
N TYR A 552 0.87 -8.55 25.91
CA TYR A 552 2.06 -8.28 26.74
C TYR A 552 3.11 -9.40 26.69
N SER A 553 2.83 -10.51 26.00
CA SER A 553 3.84 -11.53 25.70
C SER A 553 4.76 -11.13 24.55
N ILE A 554 4.35 -10.19 23.70
CA ILE A 554 5.06 -9.87 22.46
C ILE A 554 6.28 -8.99 22.72
N ASN A 555 7.46 -9.55 22.49
CA ASN A 555 8.74 -8.86 22.55
C ASN A 555 9.21 -8.49 21.13
N GLN A 556 9.04 -7.22 20.75
CA GLN A 556 9.39 -6.73 19.41
C GLN A 556 10.92 -6.70 19.16
N ASP A 557 11.74 -6.59 20.21
CA ASP A 557 13.21 -6.56 20.08
C ASP A 557 13.77 -7.89 19.57
N GLU A 558 13.09 -9.01 19.82
CA GLU A 558 13.49 -10.32 19.29
C GLU A 558 13.32 -10.40 17.78
N PHE A 559 12.22 -9.87 17.24
CA PHE A 559 12.02 -9.75 15.80
C PHE A 559 13.04 -8.80 15.17
N ILE A 560 13.23 -7.62 15.78
CA ILE A 560 14.21 -6.63 15.31
C ILE A 560 15.62 -7.22 15.27
N SER A 561 16.00 -7.96 16.32
CA SER A 561 17.31 -8.63 16.39
C SER A 561 17.45 -9.74 15.35
N TYR A 562 16.42 -10.57 15.18
CA TYR A 562 16.40 -11.65 14.19
C TYR A 562 16.61 -11.13 12.76
N TYR A 563 15.92 -10.04 12.41
CA TYR A 563 16.05 -9.36 11.11
C TYR A 563 17.18 -8.31 11.09
N GLN A 564 18.17 -8.39 11.99
CA GLN A 564 19.39 -7.57 11.97
C GLN A 564 19.13 -6.05 11.97
N GLY A 565 18.08 -5.59 12.66
CA GLY A 565 17.71 -4.17 12.74
C GLY A 565 16.91 -3.65 11.54
N ASN A 566 16.43 -4.53 10.66
CA ASN A 566 15.63 -4.15 9.49
C ASN A 566 14.14 -3.96 9.76
N LYS A 567 13.71 -4.12 11.01
CA LYS A 567 12.35 -3.86 11.48
C LYS A 567 12.33 -2.67 12.44
N LYS A 568 11.16 -2.06 12.63
CA LYS A 568 10.92 -1.04 13.66
C LYS A 568 9.79 -1.44 14.59
N PRO A 569 9.76 -0.93 15.83
CA PRO A 569 8.63 -1.14 16.72
C PRO A 569 7.30 -0.64 16.14
N ALA A 570 6.19 -1.29 16.51
CA ALA A 570 4.84 -0.92 16.12
C ALA A 570 3.91 -0.90 17.35
N VAL A 571 2.92 0.00 17.36
CA VAL A 571 1.80 0.01 18.32
C VAL A 571 0.50 -0.38 17.63
N SER A 572 0.33 -0.01 16.38
CA SER A 572 -0.80 -0.42 15.56
C SER A 572 -0.46 -0.25 14.08
N THR A 573 -1.45 -0.43 13.20
CA THR A 573 -1.36 -0.09 11.78
C THR A 573 -1.18 1.42 11.53
N VAL A 574 -1.44 2.28 12.52
CA VAL A 574 -1.25 3.74 12.46
C VAL A 574 0.20 4.16 12.68
N SER A 575 1.00 3.35 13.38
CA SER A 575 2.35 3.72 13.81
C SER A 575 3.33 4.16 12.71
N PRO A 576 3.27 3.67 11.46
CA PRO A 576 4.10 4.22 10.39
C PRO A 576 3.74 5.66 10.02
N LEU A 577 2.54 6.11 10.33
CA LEU A 577 1.91 7.33 9.81
C LEU A 577 1.87 8.43 10.86
N VAL A 578 1.57 8.06 12.12
CA VAL A 578 1.45 8.99 13.24
C VAL A 578 2.25 8.45 14.42
N ASP A 579 3.17 9.26 14.94
CA ASP A 579 3.85 8.99 16.21
C ASP A 579 2.99 9.51 17.36
N THR A 580 2.19 8.62 17.95
CA THR A 580 1.31 8.89 19.10
C THR A 580 2.06 8.95 20.43
N GLY A 581 3.33 8.53 20.47
CA GLY A 581 4.13 8.40 21.68
C GLY A 581 3.85 7.14 22.52
N LEU A 582 2.82 6.34 22.17
CA LEU A 582 2.55 5.06 22.80
C LEU A 582 3.64 4.04 22.45
N LYS A 583 3.83 3.03 23.31
CA LYS A 583 4.81 1.95 23.10
C LYS A 583 4.30 0.64 23.68
N LEU A 584 4.39 -0.44 22.91
CA LEU A 584 4.22 -1.79 23.43
C LEU A 584 5.54 -2.27 24.04
N GLN A 585 5.48 -2.75 25.28
CA GLN A 585 6.61 -3.39 25.95
C GLN A 585 6.16 -4.74 26.49
N ALA A 586 6.93 -5.79 26.22
CA ALA A 586 6.70 -7.10 26.79
C ALA A 586 6.83 -7.05 28.32
N ASP A 587 5.89 -7.67 29.03
CA ASP A 587 5.81 -7.62 30.50
C ASP A 587 5.23 -8.93 31.05
N SER A 588 6.12 -9.88 31.37
CA SER A 588 5.72 -11.20 31.90
C SER A 588 4.96 -11.12 33.23
N ALA A 589 5.12 -10.05 34.02
CA ALA A 589 4.36 -9.87 35.25
C ALA A 589 2.89 -9.54 34.94
N LYS A 590 2.66 -8.62 33.99
CA LYS A 590 1.31 -8.36 33.47
C LYS A 590 0.69 -9.60 32.82
N VAL A 591 1.47 -10.39 32.07
CA VAL A 591 0.94 -11.63 31.49
C VAL A 591 0.42 -12.56 32.58
N LYS A 592 1.17 -12.74 33.66
CA LYS A 592 0.73 -13.56 34.80
C LYS A 592 -0.56 -13.01 35.44
N GLU A 593 -0.64 -11.70 35.67
CA GLU A 593 -1.84 -11.04 36.22
C GLU A 593 -3.07 -11.30 35.36
N PHE A 594 -2.97 -11.09 34.04
CA PHE A 594 -4.09 -11.30 33.13
C PHE A 594 -4.47 -12.78 32.98
N LEU A 595 -3.50 -13.70 33.03
CA LEU A 595 -3.79 -15.14 33.03
C LEU A 595 -4.53 -15.58 34.30
N GLU A 596 -4.17 -15.06 35.46
CA GLU A 596 -4.87 -15.32 36.72
C GLU A 596 -6.31 -14.78 36.68
N ALA A 597 -6.50 -13.56 36.15
CA ALA A 597 -7.84 -12.97 35.96
C ALA A 597 -8.70 -13.78 34.99
N TYR A 598 -8.13 -14.20 33.86
CA TYR A 598 -8.79 -15.07 32.89
C TYR A 598 -9.21 -16.41 33.50
N GLN A 599 -8.33 -17.06 34.28
CA GLN A 599 -8.64 -18.31 34.96
C GLN A 599 -9.73 -18.15 36.03
N ALA A 600 -9.75 -17.01 36.73
CA ALA A 600 -10.78 -16.73 37.73
C ALA A 600 -12.17 -16.44 37.14
N ALA A 601 -12.23 -16.03 35.87
CA ALA A 601 -13.48 -15.76 35.15
C ALA A 601 -14.10 -16.99 34.46
N LYS A 602 -13.37 -18.11 34.39
CA LYS A 602 -13.84 -19.42 33.91
C LYS A 602 -14.53 -20.19 35.02
#